data_AF-A0AAD8A171-F1
#
_entry.id   AF-A0AAD8A171-F1
#
_cell.length_a   1.000
_cell.length_b   1.000
_cell.length_c   1.000
_cell.angle_alpha   90.00
_cell.angle_beta   90.00
_cell.angle_gamma   90.00
#
_symmetry.space_group_name_H-M   'P 1'
#
loop_
_entity.id
_entity.type
_entity.pdbx_description
1 polymer ?
#
loop_
_entity_poly.entity_id
_entity_poly.type
_entity_poly.pdbx_seq_one_letter_code
_entity_poly.pdbx_strand_id
1 'polypeptide(L)'
;LHIQLLVTMSTRNLSITINERPAAIEHLNNRSILRVSGNEASVFLQGLVTNDMQHLEDGSESMYTMFLNIKGRVMYDTIVYRTKDENTFFLECDKSGLTQLQKHLKLFRVRKKIDIENIDNLNVWVLFNPKFSEVDNLDAEAVSKSENEAVINSLKEEKGIIACRDPRLSILGVRILAPSGEDVEIQNSAPSEDAYGINYRLFRYKLGIGEGVNDLPPGNCFPLESNCDYLHGISFHKGCYLGQELTARTHHTGVIRKRLMPLIFEAPPESELKLDTPIQHPNGSNKTSLGKLRGVEKNVGLGLLRISQALDASKLKILDFKAETMKPSWWPQEVSFLINSVKHLAVPAAPIITISDIYFHCCKPKLEESNMETEKSEGHSNEGGVFKCSKCGLEEHYMYKGKKPPFAKKIVLLEESYVIKDPFSPPNEKQFLLLGSDCRVCSNM
;
A
#
# COMPACT_ATOMS: atom_id res chain seq x y z
N LEU A 1 3.27 18.12 18.27
CA LEU A 1 4.52 17.48 18.69
C LEU A 1 5.66 18.11 17.90
N HIS A 2 6.53 18.90 18.53
CA HIS A 2 7.77 19.35 17.88
C HIS A 2 8.76 18.20 17.93
N ILE A 3 8.83 17.41 16.85
CA ILE A 3 9.87 16.41 16.69
C ILE A 3 11.18 17.17 16.46
N GLN A 4 12.08 17.15 17.44
CA GLN A 4 13.44 17.66 17.27
C GLN A 4 14.28 16.52 16.69
N LEU A 5 14.49 16.55 15.37
CA LEU A 5 15.44 15.70 14.67
C LEU A 5 16.75 16.47 14.49
N LEU A 6 17.87 15.89 14.92
CA LEU A 6 19.21 16.41 14.62
C LEU A 6 19.91 15.39 13.74
N VAL A 7 20.31 15.79 12.53
CA VAL A 7 21.17 14.97 11.68
C VAL A 7 22.57 15.60 11.73
N THR A 8 23.57 14.83 12.13
CA THR A 8 24.96 15.30 12.17
C THR A 8 25.86 14.33 11.42
N MET A 9 26.66 14.86 10.49
CA MET A 9 27.73 14.09 9.84
C MET A 9 29.07 14.40 10.49
N SER A 10 29.78 13.35 10.93
CA SER A 10 31.19 13.43 11.31
C SER A 10 32.00 12.53 10.41
N THR A 11 32.80 13.13 9.51
CA THR A 11 33.81 12.61 8.57
C THR A 11 33.56 11.30 7.79
N ARG A 12 32.78 10.33 8.29
CA ARG A 12 32.26 9.13 7.63
C ARG A 12 30.94 8.57 8.19
N ASN A 13 30.33 9.14 9.25
CA ASN A 13 29.11 8.59 9.84
C ASN A 13 27.94 9.55 9.70
N LEU A 14 26.77 9.02 9.28
CA LEU A 14 25.50 9.73 9.29
C LEU A 14 24.80 9.40 10.60
N SER A 15 24.72 10.36 11.52
CA SER A 15 24.00 10.18 12.78
C SER A 15 22.61 10.82 12.71
N ILE A 16 21.58 10.02 12.94
CA ILE A 16 20.18 10.46 13.03
C ILE A 16 19.77 10.47 14.51
N THR A 17 19.55 11.63 15.10
CA THR A 17 19.02 11.75 16.46
C THR A 17 17.51 11.92 16.42
N ILE A 18 16.79 10.99 17.04
CA ILE A 18 15.33 10.98 17.10
C ILE A 18 14.90 11.11 18.56
N ASN A 19 14.59 12.32 18.98
CA ASN A 19 14.09 12.55 20.33
C ASN A 19 12.65 12.05 20.48
N GLU A 20 12.37 11.39 21.62
CA GLU A 20 11.02 11.09 22.13
C GLU A 20 10.17 10.03 21.38
N ARG A 21 10.73 9.20 20.49
CA ARG A 21 9.98 8.05 19.92
C ARG A 21 10.79 6.75 19.74
N PRO A 22 10.13 5.58 19.81
CA PRO A 22 10.74 4.31 19.43
C PRO A 22 11.11 4.33 17.94
N ALA A 23 12.37 4.06 17.63
CA ALA A 23 12.85 3.94 16.26
C ALA A 23 13.95 2.89 16.21
N ALA A 24 13.97 2.12 15.13
CA ALA A 24 15.02 1.18 14.80
C ALA A 24 15.52 1.50 13.39
N ILE A 25 16.83 1.42 13.20
CA ILE A 25 17.46 1.48 11.88
C ILE A 25 18.12 0.14 11.61
N GLU A 26 17.97 -0.36 10.38
CA GLU A 26 18.59 -1.62 9.97
C GLU A 26 19.19 -1.49 8.58
N HIS A 27 20.41 -2.00 8.41
CA HIS A 27 21.03 -2.18 7.11
C HIS A 27 20.46 -3.43 6.44
N LEU A 28 19.76 -3.27 5.32
CA LEU A 28 19.17 -4.35 4.54
C LEU A 28 20.21 -5.01 3.64
N ASN A 29 21.13 -5.78 4.24
CA ASN A 29 22.23 -6.49 3.57
C ASN A 29 21.81 -7.42 2.42
N ASN A 30 20.54 -7.84 2.40
CA ASN A 30 19.93 -8.68 1.38
C ASN A 30 19.33 -7.89 0.21
N ARG A 31 19.40 -6.56 0.22
CA ARG A 31 18.92 -5.67 -0.84
C ARG A 31 20.10 -5.03 -1.56
N SER A 32 19.89 -4.67 -2.82
CA SER A 32 20.93 -4.11 -3.69
C SER A 32 20.31 -3.18 -4.72
N ILE A 33 21.10 -2.25 -5.25
CA ILE A 33 20.65 -1.25 -6.22
C ILE A 33 21.18 -1.53 -7.61
N LEU A 34 20.28 -1.50 -8.59
CA LEU A 34 20.61 -1.43 -10.00
C LEU A 34 20.28 -0.03 -10.54
N ARG A 35 21.21 0.60 -11.25
CA ARG A 35 20.96 1.85 -11.98
C ARG A 35 20.48 1.54 -13.39
N VAL A 36 19.40 2.20 -13.79
CA VAL A 36 18.91 2.22 -15.17
C VAL A 36 18.87 3.67 -15.63
N SER A 37 19.68 4.03 -16.64
CA SER A 37 19.78 5.41 -17.12
C SER A 37 19.70 5.54 -18.64
N GLY A 38 19.23 6.69 -19.11
CA GLY A 38 19.13 7.04 -20.52
C GLY A 38 17.77 7.61 -20.89
N ASN A 39 17.69 8.37 -21.99
CA ASN A 39 16.50 9.14 -22.37
C ASN A 39 15.22 8.29 -22.57
N GLU A 40 15.36 6.99 -22.79
CA GLU A 40 14.25 6.05 -22.96
C GLU A 40 13.99 5.18 -21.70
N ALA A 41 14.68 5.45 -20.58
CA ALA A 41 14.64 4.61 -19.38
C ALA A 41 13.24 4.50 -18.79
N SER A 42 12.50 5.61 -18.66
CA SER A 42 11.11 5.60 -18.15
C SER A 42 10.21 4.73 -19.03
N VAL A 43 10.16 5.01 -20.34
CA VAL A 43 9.35 4.26 -21.32
C VAL A 43 9.75 2.78 -21.37
N PHE A 44 11.04 2.48 -21.23
CA PHE A 44 11.54 1.11 -21.16
C PHE A 44 11.05 0.37 -19.92
N LEU A 45 11.18 0.97 -18.73
CA LEU A 45 10.67 0.39 -17.49
C LEU A 45 9.14 0.26 -17.53
N GLN A 46 8.43 1.24 -18.09
CA GLN A 46 6.98 1.25 -18.22
C GLN A 46 6.44 -0.02 -18.90
N GLY A 47 7.16 -0.59 -19.87
CA GLY A 47 6.76 -1.84 -20.53
C GLY A 47 7.11 -3.14 -19.78
N LEU A 48 7.88 -3.05 -18.68
CA LEU A 48 8.42 -4.22 -17.96
C LEU A 48 7.91 -4.35 -16.53
N VAL A 49 7.49 -3.24 -15.93
CA VAL A 49 7.04 -3.21 -14.53
C VAL A 49 5.51 -3.21 -14.41
N THR A 50 4.97 -3.79 -13.34
CA THR A 50 3.52 -3.88 -13.10
C THR A 50 2.85 -2.55 -12.76
N ASN A 51 3.59 -1.60 -12.21
CA ASN A 51 3.09 -0.28 -11.79
C ASN A 51 3.41 0.84 -12.79
N ASP A 52 2.81 2.01 -12.65
CA ASP A 52 2.92 3.11 -13.62
C ASP A 52 4.08 4.07 -13.33
N MET A 53 5.05 4.15 -14.24
CA MET A 53 6.18 5.07 -14.14
C MET A 53 5.75 6.55 -14.08
N GLN A 54 4.54 6.88 -14.55
CA GLN A 54 3.96 8.23 -14.43
C GLN A 54 3.93 8.73 -12.97
N HIS A 55 3.82 7.84 -11.98
CA HIS A 55 3.87 8.24 -10.58
C HIS A 55 5.18 8.98 -10.23
N LEU A 56 6.32 8.55 -10.79
CA LEU A 56 7.62 9.20 -10.56
C LEU A 56 7.75 10.50 -11.37
N GLU A 57 7.19 10.53 -12.58
CA GLU A 57 7.13 11.71 -13.45
C GLU A 57 6.29 12.84 -12.79
N ASP A 58 5.18 12.46 -12.15
CA ASP A 58 4.26 13.35 -11.42
C ASP A 58 4.80 13.82 -10.05
N GLY A 59 6.01 13.40 -9.67
CA GLY A 59 6.67 13.90 -8.46
C GLY A 59 6.83 12.90 -7.32
N SER A 60 6.42 11.64 -7.46
CA SER A 60 6.69 10.64 -6.42
C SER A 60 8.18 10.34 -6.34
N GLU A 61 8.72 10.27 -5.12
CA GLU A 61 10.13 9.97 -4.87
C GLU A 61 10.46 8.49 -5.12
N SER A 62 9.49 7.61 -4.89
CA SER A 62 9.63 6.17 -5.07
C SER A 62 8.31 5.50 -5.42
N MET A 63 8.39 4.26 -5.92
CA MET A 63 7.25 3.46 -6.33
C MET A 63 7.54 1.96 -6.12
N TYR A 64 6.59 1.23 -5.54
CA TYR A 64 6.66 -0.23 -5.49
C TYR A 64 6.16 -0.84 -6.81
N THR A 65 6.82 -1.90 -7.27
CA THR A 65 6.45 -2.59 -8.49
C THR A 65 7.01 -4.01 -8.53
N MET A 66 6.62 -4.79 -9.53
CA MET A 66 7.12 -6.13 -9.76
C MET A 66 7.54 -6.31 -11.23
N PHE A 67 8.57 -7.12 -11.45
CA PHE A 67 8.90 -7.67 -12.76
C PHE A 67 8.27 -9.05 -12.90
N LEU A 68 7.54 -9.27 -13.99
CA LEU A 68 6.91 -10.56 -14.26
C LEU A 68 7.61 -11.32 -15.38
N ASN A 69 7.40 -12.62 -15.43
CA ASN A 69 7.68 -13.39 -16.64
C ASN A 69 6.48 -13.33 -17.62
N ILE A 70 6.68 -13.85 -18.83
CA ILE A 70 5.63 -13.95 -19.87
C ILE A 70 4.37 -14.72 -19.42
N LYS A 71 4.45 -15.51 -18.35
CA LYS A 71 3.32 -16.26 -17.79
C LYS A 71 2.61 -15.48 -16.67
N GLY A 72 2.94 -14.21 -16.45
CA GLY A 72 2.37 -13.37 -15.40
C GLY A 72 2.77 -13.76 -13.99
N ARG A 73 3.96 -14.35 -13.80
CA ARG A 73 4.49 -14.73 -12.48
C ARG A 73 5.54 -13.75 -12.02
N VAL A 74 5.53 -13.42 -10.73
CA VAL A 74 6.50 -12.53 -10.10
C VAL A 74 7.89 -13.13 -10.22
N MET A 75 8.82 -12.37 -10.76
CA MET A 75 10.24 -12.70 -10.80
C MET A 75 10.99 -11.92 -9.73
N TYR A 76 10.72 -10.62 -9.62
CA TYR A 76 11.38 -9.72 -8.68
C TYR A 76 10.40 -8.67 -8.18
N ASP A 77 10.30 -8.50 -6.86
CA ASP A 77 9.77 -7.30 -6.24
C ASP A 77 10.81 -6.18 -6.30
N THR A 78 10.37 -4.96 -6.57
CA THR A 78 11.29 -3.83 -6.75
C THR A 78 10.69 -2.54 -6.21
N ILE A 79 11.51 -1.76 -5.51
CA ILE A 79 11.22 -0.34 -5.27
C ILE A 79 12.04 0.47 -6.28
N VAL A 80 11.37 1.29 -7.07
CA VAL A 80 12.00 2.21 -8.02
C VAL A 80 12.10 3.57 -7.37
N TYR A 81 13.29 4.17 -7.37
CA TYR A 81 13.55 5.50 -6.83
C TYR A 81 13.80 6.47 -7.97
N ARG A 82 13.18 7.65 -7.86
CA ARG A 82 13.55 8.81 -8.65
C ARG A 82 14.92 9.31 -8.23
N THR A 83 15.72 9.80 -9.18
CA THR A 83 16.99 10.48 -8.87
C THR A 83 16.93 11.95 -9.29
N LYS A 84 17.98 12.71 -8.97
CA LYS A 84 18.10 14.11 -9.43
C LYS A 84 18.23 14.24 -10.95
N ASP A 85 18.67 13.17 -11.63
CA ASP A 85 18.63 13.08 -13.08
C ASP A 85 17.33 12.39 -13.51
N GLU A 86 16.48 13.12 -14.23
CA GLU A 86 15.16 12.68 -14.67
C GLU A 86 15.20 11.42 -15.56
N ASN A 87 16.34 11.15 -16.19
CA ASN A 87 16.53 9.99 -17.05
C ASN A 87 17.25 8.83 -16.33
N THR A 88 17.44 8.91 -15.02
CA THR A 88 18.12 7.90 -14.22
C THR A 88 17.24 7.44 -13.07
N PHE A 89 17.08 6.12 -12.95
CA PHE A 89 16.31 5.46 -11.90
C PHE A 89 17.17 4.45 -11.16
N PHE A 90 16.95 4.32 -9.85
CA PHE A 90 17.51 3.25 -9.04
C PHE A 90 16.44 2.19 -8.76
N LEU A 91 16.78 0.94 -8.97
CA LEU A 91 15.91 -0.21 -8.75
C LEU A 91 16.48 -1.01 -7.58
N GLU A 92 15.81 -0.97 -6.45
CA GLU A 92 16.12 -1.84 -5.32
C GLU A 92 15.48 -3.21 -5.52
N CYS A 93 16.30 -4.25 -5.50
CA CYS A 93 15.85 -5.64 -5.55
C CYS A 93 16.59 -6.50 -4.53
N ASP A 94 16.16 -7.75 -4.38
CA ASP A 94 16.90 -8.76 -3.63
C ASP A 94 18.28 -9.00 -4.26
N LYS A 95 19.32 -8.97 -3.42
CA LYS A 95 20.72 -9.14 -3.81
C LYS A 95 20.98 -10.47 -4.52
N SER A 96 20.28 -11.53 -4.11
CA SER A 96 20.40 -12.85 -4.76
C SER A 96 19.78 -12.89 -6.16
N GLY A 97 18.84 -11.98 -6.47
CA GLY A 97 18.16 -11.87 -7.76
C GLY A 97 18.76 -10.80 -8.70
N LEU A 98 19.67 -9.95 -8.20
CA LEU A 98 20.23 -8.79 -8.91
C LEU A 98 20.81 -9.13 -10.29
N THR A 99 21.67 -10.15 -10.37
CA THR A 99 22.32 -10.54 -11.63
C THR A 99 21.30 -11.00 -12.67
N GLN A 100 20.26 -11.70 -12.23
CA GLN A 100 19.21 -12.23 -13.09
C GLN A 100 18.26 -11.12 -13.53
N LEU A 101 17.92 -10.17 -12.65
CA LEU A 101 17.18 -8.96 -13.02
C LEU A 101 17.97 -8.13 -14.05
N GLN A 102 19.27 -7.92 -13.85
CA GLN A 102 20.10 -7.21 -14.83
C GLN A 102 20.11 -7.91 -16.20
N LYS A 103 20.22 -9.25 -16.23
CA LYS A 103 20.12 -10.03 -17.47
C LYS A 103 18.74 -9.91 -18.11
N HIS A 104 17.68 -9.96 -17.31
CA HIS A 104 16.30 -9.77 -17.78
C HIS A 104 16.13 -8.42 -18.45
N LEU A 105 16.55 -7.32 -17.81
CA LEU A 105 16.48 -5.99 -18.41
C LEU A 105 17.32 -5.88 -19.69
N LYS A 106 18.55 -6.43 -19.69
CA LYS A 106 19.42 -6.44 -20.88
C LYS A 106 18.79 -7.17 -22.08
N LEU A 107 17.99 -8.21 -21.85
CA LEU A 107 17.25 -8.93 -22.89
C LEU A 107 16.25 -8.01 -23.62
N PHE A 108 15.55 -7.14 -22.89
CA PHE A 108 14.53 -6.23 -23.46
C PHE A 108 15.10 -4.88 -23.93
N ARG A 109 16.34 -4.56 -23.57
CA ARG A 109 17.03 -3.31 -23.90
C ARG A 109 17.46 -3.19 -25.39
N VAL A 110 17.29 -4.23 -26.21
CA VAL A 110 17.87 -4.30 -27.57
C VAL A 110 17.61 -3.03 -28.38
N ARG A 111 18.70 -2.44 -28.91
CA ARG A 111 18.73 -1.17 -29.68
C ARG A 111 18.32 0.11 -28.94
N LYS A 112 17.95 0.03 -27.66
CA LYS A 112 17.71 1.22 -26.83
C LYS A 112 19.01 1.77 -26.26
N LYS A 113 19.15 3.09 -26.24
CA LYS A 113 20.30 3.78 -25.63
C LYS A 113 20.10 3.90 -24.11
N ILE A 114 20.09 2.75 -23.44
CA ILE A 114 19.89 2.64 -22.00
C ILE A 114 21.11 1.96 -21.41
N ASP A 115 21.60 2.48 -20.29
CA ASP A 115 22.65 1.90 -19.49
C ASP A 115 22.06 1.17 -18.27
N ILE A 116 22.63 0.03 -17.90
CA ILE A 116 22.12 -0.86 -16.85
C ILE A 116 23.29 -1.40 -16.03
N GLU A 117 23.52 -0.79 -14.87
CA GLU A 117 24.69 -1.02 -14.03
C GLU A 117 24.31 -1.45 -12.62
N ASN A 118 25.13 -2.31 -12.03
CA ASN A 118 25.06 -2.61 -10.61
C ASN A 118 25.78 -1.50 -9.83
N ILE A 119 25.17 -1.05 -8.72
CA ILE A 119 25.71 0.01 -7.87
C ILE A 119 26.09 -0.59 -6.52
N ASP A 120 27.36 -0.97 -6.38
CA ASP A 120 27.90 -1.59 -5.15
C ASP A 120 28.26 -0.56 -4.06
N ASN A 121 28.28 0.73 -4.42
CA ASN A 121 28.61 1.82 -3.51
C ASN A 121 27.38 2.51 -2.90
N LEU A 122 26.19 1.90 -2.96
CA LEU A 122 24.99 2.35 -2.26
C LEU A 122 24.40 1.21 -1.43
N ASN A 123 24.24 1.47 -0.13
CA ASN A 123 23.62 0.58 0.83
C ASN A 123 22.16 0.98 1.07
N VAL A 124 21.31 -0.03 1.28
CA VAL A 124 19.87 0.16 1.54
C VAL A 124 19.59 0.02 3.02
N TRP A 125 19.10 1.07 3.64
CA TRP A 125 18.73 1.09 5.04
C TRP A 125 17.22 1.32 5.20
N VAL A 126 16.70 0.93 6.34
CA VAL A 126 15.33 1.25 6.74
C VAL A 126 15.32 1.84 8.14
N LEU A 127 14.61 2.95 8.29
CA LEU A 127 14.22 3.51 9.58
C LEU A 127 12.75 3.23 9.82
N PHE A 128 12.40 2.51 10.88
CA PHE A 128 11.02 2.15 11.20
C PHE A 128 10.75 2.24 12.70
N ASN A 129 9.47 2.32 13.08
CA ASN A 129 9.06 2.30 14.48
C ASN A 129 8.51 0.89 14.81
N PRO A 130 9.22 0.07 15.61
CA PRO A 130 8.83 -1.31 15.86
C PRO A 130 7.49 -1.44 16.59
N LYS A 131 7.07 -0.42 17.36
CA LYS A 131 5.79 -0.43 18.07
C LYS A 131 4.59 -0.42 17.15
N PHE A 132 4.71 0.07 15.91
CA PHE A 132 3.61 0.06 14.97
C PHE A 132 3.16 -1.35 14.57
N SER A 133 3.96 -2.39 14.84
CA SER A 133 3.55 -3.79 14.65
C SER A 133 2.60 -4.32 15.73
N GLU A 134 2.38 -3.56 16.81
CA GLU A 134 1.58 -3.97 17.97
C GLU A 134 0.23 -3.25 18.04
N VAL A 135 -0.03 -2.28 17.17
CA VAL A 135 -1.19 -1.39 17.29
C VAL A 135 -2.24 -1.70 16.22
N ASP A 136 -3.42 -2.15 16.65
CA ASP A 136 -4.66 -2.26 15.85
C ASP A 136 -5.29 -0.89 15.52
N ASN A 137 -4.51 0.21 15.53
CA ASN A 137 -5.05 1.55 15.35
C ASN A 137 -5.08 1.94 13.87
N LEU A 138 -6.28 2.28 13.42
CA LEU A 138 -6.56 3.01 12.18
C LEU A 138 -5.70 4.28 12.01
N ASP A 139 -5.16 4.83 13.11
CA ASP A 139 -4.32 6.04 13.11
C ASP A 139 -2.82 5.78 12.86
N ALA A 140 -2.34 4.53 12.91
CA ALA A 140 -0.91 4.22 12.82
C ALA A 140 -0.30 4.68 11.47
N GLU A 141 -1.06 4.57 10.38
CA GLU A 141 -0.62 4.98 9.05
C GLU A 141 -0.49 6.51 8.93
N ALA A 142 -1.43 7.26 9.51
CA ALA A 142 -1.40 8.73 9.52
C ALA A 142 -0.27 9.27 10.41
N VAL A 143 -0.08 8.68 11.59
CA VAL A 143 1.02 9.02 12.50
C VAL A 143 2.35 8.70 11.83
N SER A 144 2.51 7.49 11.29
CA SER A 144 3.74 7.08 10.59
C SER A 144 4.04 8.00 9.42
N LYS A 145 3.03 8.39 8.63
CA LYS A 145 3.18 9.35 7.53
C LYS A 145 3.78 10.67 8.00
N SER A 146 3.25 11.26 9.08
CA SER A 146 3.79 12.51 9.63
C SER A 146 5.20 12.35 10.19
N GLU A 147 5.48 11.25 10.90
CA GLU A 147 6.81 10.99 11.47
C GLU A 147 7.87 10.77 10.38
N ASN A 148 7.51 10.05 9.31
CA ASN A 148 8.40 9.77 8.19
C ASN A 148 8.75 11.05 7.43
N GLU A 149 7.79 11.96 7.20
CA GLU A 149 8.07 13.23 6.52
C GLU A 149 9.07 14.10 7.26
N ALA A 150 9.00 14.15 8.59
CA ALA A 150 9.97 14.89 9.39
C ALA A 150 11.40 14.37 9.16
N VAL A 151 11.57 13.04 9.17
CA VAL A 151 12.88 12.41 8.90
C VAL A 151 13.36 12.68 7.48
N ILE A 152 12.48 12.48 6.49
CA ILE A 152 12.82 12.64 5.08
C ILE A 152 13.29 14.07 4.82
N ASN A 153 12.59 15.08 5.34
CA ASN A 153 12.97 16.48 5.15
C ASN A 153 14.35 16.80 5.76
N SER A 154 14.70 16.20 6.90
CA SER A 154 16.04 16.36 7.49
C SER A 154 17.14 15.68 6.68
N LEU A 155 16.86 14.59 5.96
CA LEU A 155 17.85 13.86 5.15
C LEU A 155 17.94 14.38 3.70
N LYS A 156 16.91 15.08 3.20
CA LYS A 156 16.83 15.55 1.81
C LYS A 156 17.94 16.53 1.42
N GLU A 157 18.50 17.25 2.39
CA GLU A 157 19.58 18.21 2.14
C GLU A 157 20.95 17.55 2.01
N GLU A 158 21.09 16.28 2.44
CA GLU A 158 22.36 15.58 2.47
C GLU A 158 22.80 15.09 1.09
N LYS A 159 24.09 15.28 0.78
CA LYS A 159 24.64 14.92 -0.53
C LYS A 159 24.83 13.41 -0.64
N GLY A 160 24.25 12.81 -1.68
CA GLY A 160 24.43 11.39 -1.98
C GLY A 160 23.45 10.47 -1.25
N ILE A 161 22.60 11.02 -0.38
CA ILE A 161 21.55 10.29 0.31
C ILE A 161 20.23 10.45 -0.46
N ILE A 162 19.50 9.35 -0.61
CA ILE A 162 18.10 9.36 -1.05
C ILE A 162 17.27 8.77 0.08
N ALA A 163 16.40 9.59 0.68
CA ALA A 163 15.47 9.14 1.70
C ALA A 163 14.05 9.36 1.21
N CYS A 164 13.23 8.31 1.25
CA CYS A 164 11.82 8.40 0.89
C CYS A 164 10.99 7.48 1.78
N ARG A 165 9.70 7.75 1.85
CA ARG A 165 8.77 6.83 2.50
C ARG A 165 8.77 5.50 1.75
N ASP A 166 8.57 4.40 2.47
CA ASP A 166 8.31 3.12 1.83
C ASP A 166 7.00 3.23 1.01
N PRO A 167 7.03 2.96 -0.31
CA PRO A 167 5.88 3.19 -1.18
C PRO A 167 4.78 2.12 -1.02
N ARG A 168 5.03 1.06 -0.25
CA ARG A 168 4.05 0.00 -0.02
C ARG A 168 3.04 0.39 1.06
N LEU A 169 3.53 0.88 2.20
CA LEU A 169 2.76 1.39 3.34
C LEU A 169 3.64 2.36 4.13
N SER A 170 3.06 3.44 4.66
CA SER A 170 3.80 4.40 5.50
C SER A 170 4.36 3.74 6.74
N ILE A 171 3.61 2.82 7.35
CA ILE A 171 4.01 2.07 8.55
C ILE A 171 5.33 1.30 8.42
N LEU A 172 5.76 0.99 7.18
CA LEU A 172 7.05 0.34 6.91
C LEU A 172 8.25 1.28 7.07
N GLY A 173 7.99 2.58 7.28
CA GLY A 173 8.98 3.58 7.62
C GLY A 173 9.59 4.27 6.41
N VAL A 174 10.86 4.64 6.55
CA VAL A 174 11.64 5.39 5.56
C VAL A 174 12.72 4.48 4.99
N ARG A 175 12.78 4.38 3.66
CA ARG A 175 13.89 3.79 2.92
C ARG A 175 14.97 4.83 2.73
N ILE A 176 16.22 4.46 2.99
CA ILE A 176 17.39 5.35 2.89
C ILE A 176 18.44 4.65 2.04
N LEU A 177 18.83 5.27 0.92
CA LEU A 177 20.00 4.88 0.13
C LEU A 177 21.16 5.77 0.55
N ALA A 178 22.23 5.16 1.08
CA ALA A 178 23.41 5.88 1.57
C ALA A 178 24.69 5.30 0.93
N PRO A 179 25.72 6.13 0.66
CA PRO A 179 27.01 5.66 0.14
C PRO A 179 27.66 4.54 0.97
N SER A 180 28.28 3.57 0.32
CA SER A 180 29.03 2.50 0.99
C SER A 180 30.23 3.07 1.74
N GLY A 181 30.32 2.78 3.03
CA GLY A 181 31.30 3.35 3.95
C GLY A 181 30.76 4.49 4.82
N GLU A 182 29.50 4.90 4.61
CA GLU A 182 28.73 5.65 5.59
C GLU A 182 27.94 4.68 6.47
N ASP A 183 28.31 4.58 7.74
CA ASP A 183 27.47 3.93 8.73
C ASP A 183 26.35 4.89 9.10
N VAL A 184 25.10 4.45 8.90
CA VAL A 184 23.91 5.20 9.31
C VAL A 184 23.54 4.74 10.72
N GLU A 185 23.86 5.57 11.70
CA GLU A 185 23.61 5.28 13.10
C GLU A 185 22.46 6.13 13.62
N ILE A 186 21.61 5.55 14.47
CA ILE A 186 20.70 6.34 15.29
C ILE A 186 21.43 6.74 16.57
N GLN A 187 21.65 8.03 16.80
CA GLN A 187 22.04 8.53 18.12
C GLN A 187 20.78 8.80 18.95
N ASN A 188 20.27 7.79 19.65
CA ASN A 188 19.14 7.96 20.57
C ASN A 188 19.55 7.78 22.03
N SER A 189 18.97 8.62 22.89
CA SER A 189 18.81 8.43 24.34
C SER A 189 17.68 7.43 24.69
N ALA A 190 17.18 6.68 23.71
CA ALA A 190 16.17 5.63 23.81
C ALA A 190 16.52 4.45 22.89
N PRO A 191 16.21 3.21 23.26
CA PRO A 191 17.24 2.19 23.28
C PRO A 191 17.38 1.44 21.93
N SER A 192 18.60 0.97 21.66
CA SER A 192 19.14 0.39 20.42
C SER A 192 18.45 -0.92 19.98
N GLU A 193 18.94 -1.54 18.90
CA GLU A 193 18.52 -2.85 18.35
C GLU A 193 18.22 -3.92 19.44
N ASP A 194 18.99 -3.92 20.53
CA ASP A 194 18.85 -4.83 21.68
C ASP A 194 17.62 -4.56 22.57
N ALA A 195 17.00 -3.40 22.46
CA ALA A 195 16.03 -2.94 23.42
C ALA A 195 14.57 -3.22 23.07
N TYR A 196 14.31 -3.42 21.77
CA TYR A 196 13.01 -3.88 21.28
C TYR A 196 13.06 -5.34 20.80
N GLY A 197 14.25 -5.86 20.45
CA GLY A 197 14.41 -7.23 19.97
C GLY A 197 13.60 -7.53 18.69
N ILE A 198 13.33 -6.53 17.86
CA ILE A 198 12.57 -6.65 16.61
C ILE A 198 13.44 -6.18 15.45
N ASN A 199 13.81 -7.10 14.56
CA ASN A 199 14.39 -6.77 13.26
C ASN A 199 13.28 -6.47 12.23
N TYR A 200 13.66 -5.89 11.11
CA TYR A 200 12.76 -5.44 10.07
C TYR A 200 12.00 -6.60 9.41
N ARG A 201 12.62 -7.78 9.30
CA ARG A 201 11.95 -8.98 8.78
C ARG A 201 10.80 -9.42 9.69
N LEU A 202 11.04 -9.49 11.01
CA LEU A 202 10.02 -9.80 12.00
C LEU A 202 8.88 -8.77 11.95
N PHE A 203 9.22 -7.49 11.85
CA PHE A 203 8.26 -6.40 11.71
C PHE A 203 7.37 -6.57 10.47
N ARG A 204 7.95 -6.81 9.29
CA ARG A 204 7.19 -7.07 8.06
C ARG A 204 6.33 -8.32 8.15
N TYR A 205 6.82 -9.38 8.78
CA TYR A 205 6.06 -10.62 8.94
C TYR A 205 4.85 -10.45 9.86
N LYS A 206 4.96 -9.66 10.93
CA LYS A 206 3.79 -9.28 11.75
C LYS A 206 2.72 -8.56 10.91
N LEU A 207 3.15 -7.74 9.94
CA LEU A 207 2.26 -7.04 9.00
C LEU A 207 1.79 -7.92 7.83
N GLY A 208 2.30 -9.14 7.65
CA GLY A 208 1.96 -9.99 6.50
C GLY A 208 2.55 -9.52 5.17
N ILE A 209 3.71 -8.85 5.19
CA ILE A 209 4.35 -8.24 4.01
C ILE A 209 5.58 -9.05 3.60
N GLY A 210 5.54 -9.58 2.38
CA GLY A 210 6.66 -10.30 1.77
C GLY A 210 7.63 -9.36 1.04
N GLU A 211 8.92 -9.68 1.09
CA GLU A 211 9.99 -8.97 0.39
C GLU A 211 11.12 -9.95 0.01
N GLY A 212 11.59 -9.85 -1.23
CA GLY A 212 12.70 -10.67 -1.72
C GLY A 212 12.35 -12.11 -2.08
N VAL A 213 13.35 -12.85 -2.54
CA VAL A 213 13.14 -14.13 -3.27
C VAL A 213 12.63 -15.27 -2.38
N ASN A 214 12.86 -15.19 -1.07
CA ASN A 214 12.39 -16.22 -0.13
C ASN A 214 10.88 -16.08 0.11
N ASP A 215 10.41 -14.85 0.29
CA ASP A 215 9.00 -14.53 0.50
C ASP A 215 8.23 -14.61 -0.83
N LEU A 216 8.90 -14.29 -1.94
CA LEU A 216 8.36 -14.23 -3.29
C LEU A 216 9.20 -15.07 -4.27
N PRO A 217 9.16 -16.43 -4.18
CA PRO A 217 9.95 -17.28 -5.06
C PRO A 217 9.75 -16.98 -6.56
N PRO A 218 10.83 -16.61 -7.29
CA PRO A 218 10.74 -16.21 -8.69
C PRO A 218 10.06 -17.27 -9.57
N GLY A 219 9.09 -16.84 -10.37
CA GLY A 219 8.34 -17.70 -11.29
C GLY A 219 7.21 -18.50 -10.65
N ASN A 220 7.11 -18.53 -9.31
CA ASN A 220 6.10 -19.32 -8.59
C ASN A 220 4.97 -18.49 -8.00
N CYS A 221 5.19 -17.19 -7.77
CA CYS A 221 4.20 -16.30 -7.16
C CYS A 221 3.34 -15.59 -8.20
N PHE A 222 2.07 -15.33 -7.85
CA PHE A 222 1.19 -14.45 -8.61
C PHE A 222 1.17 -13.07 -7.95
N PRO A 223 1.17 -11.97 -8.71
CA PRO A 223 1.24 -10.61 -8.12
C PRO A 223 0.12 -10.34 -7.11
N LEU A 224 -1.12 -10.68 -7.46
CA LEU A 224 -2.30 -10.45 -6.61
C LEU A 224 -2.33 -11.37 -5.38
N GLU A 225 -1.74 -12.57 -5.46
CA GLU A 225 -1.55 -13.42 -4.28
C GLU A 225 -0.48 -12.87 -3.33
N SER A 226 0.41 -12.01 -3.84
CA SER A 226 1.44 -11.31 -3.08
C SER A 226 0.99 -9.94 -2.56
N ASN A 227 -0.30 -9.63 -2.63
CA ASN A 227 -0.89 -8.35 -2.20
C ASN A 227 -0.40 -7.12 -2.98
N CYS A 228 0.11 -7.27 -4.20
CA CYS A 228 0.63 -6.12 -4.95
C CYS A 228 -0.44 -5.04 -5.23
N ASP A 229 -1.71 -5.44 -5.34
CA ASP A 229 -2.85 -4.55 -5.50
C ASP A 229 -3.14 -3.73 -4.23
N TYR A 230 -2.87 -4.28 -3.05
CA TYR A 230 -3.06 -3.59 -1.78
C TYR A 230 -1.83 -2.80 -1.34
N LEU A 231 -0.64 -3.14 -1.88
CA LEU A 231 0.65 -2.50 -1.57
C LEU A 231 1.09 -1.52 -2.65
N HIS A 232 0.15 -0.96 -3.41
CA HIS A 232 0.42 0.03 -4.47
C HIS A 232 1.49 -0.43 -5.48
N GLY A 233 1.52 -1.72 -5.81
CA GLY A 233 2.53 -2.38 -6.65
C GLY A 233 2.09 -2.66 -8.08
N ILE A 234 0.87 -2.28 -8.47
CA ILE A 234 0.32 -2.54 -9.80
C ILE A 234 -0.65 -1.42 -10.20
N SER A 235 -0.60 -1.04 -11.47
CA SER A 235 -1.61 -0.17 -12.09
C SER A 235 -2.44 -0.97 -13.08
N PHE A 236 -3.76 -0.90 -12.95
CA PHE A 236 -4.71 -1.48 -13.91
C PHE A 236 -5.10 -0.50 -15.03
N HIS A 237 -4.61 0.74 -14.95
CA HIS A 237 -4.96 1.84 -15.87
C HIS A 237 -3.79 2.24 -16.78
N LYS A 238 -2.61 1.63 -16.59
CA LYS A 238 -1.43 1.86 -17.44
C LYS A 238 -1.49 1.06 -18.75
N GLY A 239 -0.59 1.41 -19.67
CA GLY A 239 -0.37 0.68 -20.92
C GLY A 239 0.19 -0.74 -20.73
N CYS A 240 0.36 -1.45 -21.84
CA CYS A 240 0.80 -2.85 -21.83
C CYS A 240 2.15 -3.05 -21.15
N TYR A 241 2.26 -4.10 -20.34
CA TYR A 241 3.51 -4.54 -19.73
C TYR A 241 3.65 -6.06 -19.78
N LEU A 242 4.88 -6.55 -19.60
CA LEU A 242 5.20 -7.97 -19.66
C LEU A 242 4.38 -8.80 -18.65
N GLY A 243 3.62 -9.78 -19.15
CA GLY A 243 2.85 -10.70 -18.30
C GLY A 243 1.54 -10.13 -17.72
N GLN A 244 1.03 -9.03 -18.29
CA GLN A 244 -0.20 -8.37 -17.85
C GLN A 244 -1.44 -9.27 -17.99
N GLU A 245 -1.54 -10.11 -19.03
CA GLU A 245 -2.79 -10.76 -19.44
C GLU A 245 -3.39 -11.63 -18.35
N LEU A 246 -2.55 -12.40 -17.64
CA LEU A 246 -3.00 -13.25 -16.54
C LEU A 246 -3.44 -12.42 -15.34
N THR A 247 -2.68 -11.37 -15.02
CA THR A 247 -2.94 -10.50 -13.88
C THR A 247 -4.24 -9.71 -14.07
N ALA A 248 -4.41 -9.08 -15.23
CA ALA A 248 -5.63 -8.35 -15.59
C ALA A 248 -6.85 -9.27 -15.63
N ARG A 249 -6.74 -10.46 -16.23
CA ARG A 249 -7.84 -11.45 -16.23
C ARG A 249 -8.24 -11.83 -14.81
N THR A 250 -7.26 -12.13 -13.96
CA THR A 250 -7.52 -12.55 -12.58
C THR A 250 -8.21 -11.43 -11.80
N HIS A 251 -7.79 -10.17 -11.98
CA HIS A 251 -8.42 -9.00 -11.38
C HIS A 251 -9.89 -8.82 -11.83
N HIS A 252 -10.17 -8.91 -13.13
CA HIS A 252 -11.52 -8.64 -13.66
C HIS A 252 -12.51 -9.79 -13.54
N THR A 253 -12.05 -11.04 -13.50
CA THR A 253 -12.93 -12.22 -13.58
C THR A 253 -12.97 -13.04 -12.28
N GLY A 254 -12.06 -12.78 -11.36
CA GLY A 254 -11.72 -13.74 -10.31
C GLY A 254 -11.77 -13.16 -8.91
N VAL A 255 -12.22 -14.00 -7.97
CA VAL A 255 -11.95 -13.80 -6.55
C VAL A 255 -10.54 -14.29 -6.25
N ILE A 256 -9.68 -13.43 -5.70
CA ILE A 256 -8.36 -13.84 -5.20
C ILE A 256 -8.56 -14.69 -3.95
N ARG A 257 -8.36 -16.01 -4.08
CA ARG A 257 -8.61 -16.96 -2.99
C ARG A 257 -7.41 -17.18 -2.08
N LYS A 258 -6.20 -16.83 -2.53
CA LYS A 258 -4.96 -17.00 -1.78
C LYS A 258 -4.22 -15.68 -1.67
N ARG A 259 -3.72 -15.36 -0.48
CA ARG A 259 -2.89 -14.17 -0.23
C ARG A 259 -1.77 -14.48 0.75
N LEU A 260 -0.70 -13.70 0.70
CA LEU A 260 0.28 -13.65 1.77
C LEU A 260 -0.36 -13.07 3.03
N MET A 261 -0.24 -13.79 4.14
CA MET A 261 -0.82 -13.46 5.44
C MET A 261 0.18 -13.78 6.56
N PRO A 262 0.13 -13.04 7.69
CA PRO A 262 0.98 -13.30 8.84
C PRO A 262 0.62 -14.64 9.47
N LEU A 263 1.62 -15.30 10.03
CA LEU A 263 1.48 -16.49 10.89
C LEU A 263 2.02 -16.14 12.27
N ILE A 264 1.26 -16.40 13.32
CA ILE A 264 1.69 -16.20 14.71
C ILE A 264 1.78 -17.57 15.35
N PHE A 265 2.99 -18.05 15.62
CA PHE A 265 3.22 -19.34 16.27
C PHE A 265 2.99 -19.25 17.77
N GLU A 266 2.40 -20.29 18.36
CA GLU A 266 2.18 -20.39 19.82
C GLU A 266 3.51 -20.34 20.60
N ALA A 267 4.58 -20.87 19.99
CA ALA A 267 5.95 -20.77 20.45
C ALA A 267 6.90 -20.69 19.25
N PRO A 268 8.11 -20.08 19.39
CA PRO A 268 9.12 -20.13 18.33
C PRO A 268 9.39 -21.58 17.89
N PRO A 269 9.38 -21.89 16.58
CA PRO A 269 9.68 -23.24 16.12
C PRO A 269 11.09 -23.68 16.55
N GLU A 270 11.17 -24.82 17.23
CA GLU A 270 12.44 -25.37 17.75
C GLU A 270 13.34 -25.98 16.65
N SER A 271 12.78 -26.22 15.46
CA SER A 271 13.51 -26.71 14.29
C SER A 271 13.28 -25.82 13.08
N GLU A 272 14.26 -25.80 12.18
CA GLU A 272 14.18 -25.01 10.95
C GLU A 272 13.03 -25.51 10.06
N LEU A 273 12.09 -24.61 9.77
CA LEU A 273 10.98 -24.87 8.88
C LEU A 273 11.34 -24.50 7.44
N LYS A 274 11.35 -25.50 6.56
CA LYS A 274 11.65 -25.30 5.14
C LYS A 274 10.57 -24.45 4.47
N LEU A 275 10.99 -23.61 3.53
CA LEU A 275 10.07 -22.89 2.65
C LEU A 275 9.17 -23.88 1.89
N ASP A 276 7.97 -23.43 1.52
CA ASP A 276 6.93 -24.22 0.88
C ASP A 276 6.34 -25.37 1.74
N THR A 277 6.75 -25.52 3.00
CA THR A 277 6.14 -26.49 3.92
C THR A 277 4.62 -26.30 3.96
N PRO A 278 3.82 -27.36 3.76
CA PRO A 278 2.36 -27.26 3.75
C PRO A 278 1.81 -26.77 5.09
N ILE A 279 0.91 -25.82 5.02
CA ILE A 279 0.11 -25.34 6.14
C ILE A 279 -1.23 -26.07 6.09
N GLN A 280 -1.65 -26.65 7.21
CA GLN A 280 -2.78 -27.59 7.27
C GLN A 280 -3.76 -27.21 8.38
N HIS A 281 -4.97 -27.73 8.28
CA HIS A 281 -5.93 -27.70 9.38
C HIS A 281 -5.45 -28.63 10.52
N PRO A 282 -5.54 -28.25 11.81
CA PRO A 282 -5.08 -29.07 12.94
C PRO A 282 -5.69 -30.47 12.99
N ASN A 283 -6.98 -30.56 12.65
CA ASN A 283 -7.75 -31.80 12.59
C ASN A 283 -7.80 -32.43 11.18
N GLY A 284 -7.11 -31.84 10.20
CA GLY A 284 -7.14 -32.29 8.81
C GLY A 284 -6.17 -33.44 8.54
N SER A 285 -6.51 -34.31 7.59
CA SER A 285 -5.52 -35.20 6.98
C SER A 285 -4.52 -34.39 6.14
N ASN A 286 -3.33 -34.94 5.86
CA ASN A 286 -2.28 -34.30 5.06
C ASN A 286 -2.74 -33.75 3.68
N LYS A 287 -3.93 -34.12 3.19
CA LYS A 287 -4.48 -33.75 1.87
C LYS A 287 -5.24 -32.41 1.83
N THR A 288 -5.59 -31.80 2.95
CA THR A 288 -6.28 -30.49 2.99
C THR A 288 -5.30 -29.36 3.31
N SER A 289 -4.38 -29.09 2.39
CA SER A 289 -3.45 -27.95 2.51
C SER A 289 -4.21 -26.63 2.41
N LEU A 290 -4.10 -25.82 3.47
CA LEU A 290 -4.60 -24.46 3.59
C LEU A 290 -3.66 -23.45 2.94
N GLY A 291 -2.40 -23.81 2.74
CA GLY A 291 -1.41 -22.92 2.16
C GLY A 291 0.01 -23.46 2.24
N LYS A 292 0.98 -22.57 2.06
CA LYS A 292 2.41 -22.89 2.13
C LYS A 292 3.17 -21.83 2.92
N LEU A 293 4.15 -22.28 3.69
CA LEU A 293 5.07 -21.41 4.42
C LEU A 293 5.98 -20.64 3.45
N ARG A 294 6.25 -19.37 3.78
CA ARG A 294 7.13 -18.45 3.02
C ARG A 294 8.29 -17.92 3.83
N GLY A 295 8.19 -17.95 5.15
CA GLY A 295 9.32 -17.69 6.03
C GLY A 295 8.89 -17.65 7.49
N VAL A 296 9.88 -17.69 8.37
CA VAL A 296 9.72 -17.61 9.82
C VAL A 296 10.84 -16.74 10.36
N GLU A 297 10.51 -15.91 11.33
CA GLU A 297 11.41 -15.10 12.11
C GLU A 297 10.89 -15.13 13.56
N LYS A 298 11.66 -15.71 14.48
CA LYS A 298 11.22 -15.98 15.87
C LYS A 298 9.89 -16.74 15.91
N ASN A 299 8.85 -16.18 16.54
CA ASN A 299 7.51 -16.76 16.66
C ASN A 299 6.52 -16.23 15.60
N VAL A 300 6.99 -15.53 14.58
CA VAL A 300 6.14 -14.99 13.51
C VAL A 300 6.60 -15.54 12.18
N GLY A 301 5.69 -15.76 11.24
CA GLY A 301 6.02 -16.16 9.89
C GLY A 301 5.12 -15.52 8.85
N LEU A 302 5.36 -15.93 7.61
CA LEU A 302 4.57 -15.52 6.46
C LEU A 302 4.06 -16.77 5.75
N GLY A 303 2.78 -16.80 5.44
CA GLY A 303 2.14 -17.92 4.74
C GLY A 303 1.38 -17.45 3.50
N LEU A 304 1.52 -18.18 2.39
CA LEU A 304 0.61 -18.06 1.26
C LEU A 304 -0.63 -18.93 1.56
N LEU A 305 -1.69 -18.31 2.05
CA LEU A 305 -2.85 -18.98 2.63
C LEU A 305 -4.07 -18.83 1.75
N ARG A 306 -4.92 -19.86 1.70
CA ARG A 306 -6.29 -19.77 1.22
C ARG A 306 -7.11 -18.99 2.25
N ILE A 307 -7.56 -17.81 1.89
CA ILE A 307 -8.04 -16.79 2.84
C ILE A 307 -9.19 -17.32 3.71
N SER A 308 -10.30 -17.75 3.10
CA SER A 308 -11.47 -18.24 3.84
C SER A 308 -11.11 -19.44 4.71
N GLN A 309 -10.53 -20.48 4.12
CA GLN A 309 -10.29 -21.74 4.83
C GLN A 309 -9.26 -21.60 5.96
N ALA A 310 -8.27 -20.71 5.81
CA ALA A 310 -7.29 -20.46 6.85
C ALA A 310 -7.88 -19.68 8.03
N LEU A 311 -8.74 -18.69 7.75
CA LEU A 311 -9.45 -17.93 8.80
C LEU A 311 -10.51 -18.80 9.51
N ASP A 312 -11.25 -19.62 8.76
CA ASP A 312 -12.27 -20.54 9.31
C ASP A 312 -11.66 -21.61 10.23
N ALA A 313 -10.41 -22.00 9.97
CA ALA A 313 -9.70 -23.00 10.78
C ALA A 313 -9.36 -22.48 12.19
N SER A 314 -9.28 -21.16 12.40
CA SER A 314 -8.76 -20.43 13.59
C SER A 314 -7.33 -20.77 14.03
N LYS A 315 -6.94 -22.04 13.95
CA LYS A 315 -5.60 -22.57 14.22
C LYS A 315 -5.11 -23.30 12.98
N LEU A 316 -3.81 -23.26 12.79
CA LEU A 316 -3.08 -23.83 11.67
C LEU A 316 -1.99 -24.75 12.21
N LYS A 317 -1.69 -25.80 11.46
CA LYS A 317 -0.62 -26.75 11.75
C LYS A 317 0.45 -26.70 10.66
N ILE A 318 1.70 -26.54 11.06
CA ILE A 318 2.89 -26.58 10.20
C ILE A 318 3.84 -27.59 10.82
N LEU A 319 3.92 -28.79 10.25
CA LEU A 319 4.56 -29.94 10.89
C LEU A 319 4.00 -30.14 12.31
N ASP A 320 4.84 -30.05 13.35
CA ASP A 320 4.42 -30.20 14.75
C ASP A 320 4.07 -28.87 15.43
N PHE A 321 4.26 -27.75 14.73
CA PHE A 321 4.02 -26.42 15.26
C PHE A 321 2.60 -25.94 14.98
N LYS A 322 2.05 -25.21 15.95
CA LYS A 322 0.75 -24.57 15.85
C LYS A 322 0.93 -23.07 15.64
N ALA A 323 0.10 -22.52 14.77
CA ALA A 323 0.07 -21.09 14.51
C ALA A 323 -1.36 -20.60 14.28
N GLU A 324 -1.55 -19.30 14.37
CA GLU A 324 -2.77 -18.59 14.01
C GLU A 324 -2.49 -17.62 12.88
N THR A 325 -3.53 -17.14 12.21
CA THR A 325 -3.42 -16.15 11.14
C THR A 325 -4.56 -15.15 11.24
N MET A 326 -4.37 -13.97 10.66
CA MET A 326 -5.36 -12.91 10.64
C MET A 326 -5.26 -12.13 9.33
N LYS A 327 -6.34 -11.44 8.95
CA LYS A 327 -6.26 -10.42 7.89
C LYS A 327 -5.45 -9.25 8.44
N PRO A 328 -4.39 -8.79 7.75
CA PRO A 328 -3.70 -7.57 8.13
C PRO A 328 -4.65 -6.36 8.17
N SER A 329 -4.47 -5.48 9.14
CA SER A 329 -5.32 -4.29 9.36
C SER A 329 -5.28 -3.29 8.20
N TRP A 330 -4.20 -3.26 7.43
CA TRP A 330 -4.01 -2.42 6.25
C TRP A 330 -4.67 -2.97 4.98
N TRP A 331 -5.22 -4.19 5.00
CA TRP A 331 -6.04 -4.66 3.88
C TRP A 331 -7.26 -3.76 3.72
N PRO A 332 -7.73 -3.52 2.48
CA PRO A 332 -8.98 -2.79 2.28
C PRO A 332 -10.11 -3.43 3.08
N GLN A 333 -10.74 -2.64 3.94
CA GLN A 333 -11.86 -3.12 4.74
C GLN A 333 -13.05 -3.40 3.80
N GLU A 334 -13.55 -4.64 3.84
CA GLU A 334 -14.76 -4.98 3.13
C GLU A 334 -15.94 -4.21 3.75
N VAL A 335 -16.63 -3.39 2.96
CA VAL A 335 -17.83 -2.62 3.36
C VAL A 335 -18.96 -3.52 3.93
N SER A 336 -18.84 -4.85 3.79
CA SER A 336 -19.77 -5.86 4.28
C SER A 336 -19.90 -5.96 5.80
N PHE A 337 -18.90 -5.50 6.59
CA PHE A 337 -18.93 -5.62 8.05
C PHE A 337 -19.77 -4.54 8.77
N LEU A 338 -20.00 -3.38 8.16
CA LEU A 338 -20.93 -2.38 8.71
C LEU A 338 -22.39 -2.87 8.73
N ILE A 339 -22.73 -3.90 7.93
CA ILE A 339 -24.09 -4.45 7.83
C ILE A 339 -24.37 -5.53 8.90
N ASN A 340 -23.34 -6.20 9.44
CA ASN A 340 -23.54 -7.32 10.36
C ASN A 340 -23.56 -6.92 11.85
N SER A 341 -22.94 -5.80 12.23
CA SER A 341 -22.98 -5.30 13.63
C SER A 341 -24.32 -4.69 14.04
N VAL A 342 -25.28 -4.57 13.12
CA VAL A 342 -26.65 -4.05 13.39
C VAL A 342 -27.67 -5.19 13.57
N LYS A 343 -27.26 -6.47 13.54
CA LYS A 343 -28.18 -7.61 13.62
C LYS A 343 -28.83 -7.87 14.98
N HIS A 344 -28.57 -7.07 16.02
CA HIS A 344 -29.23 -7.23 17.32
C HIS A 344 -30.38 -6.27 17.63
N LEU A 345 -30.86 -5.46 16.68
CA LEU A 345 -32.11 -4.71 16.84
C LEU A 345 -33.03 -4.99 15.67
N ALA A 346 -34.04 -5.83 15.92
CA ALA A 346 -35.10 -6.14 14.97
C ALA A 346 -35.94 -4.91 14.66
N VAL A 347 -35.81 -4.33 13.45
CA VAL A 347 -36.85 -3.57 12.73
C VAL A 347 -36.61 -3.70 11.21
N PRO A 348 -37.63 -3.96 10.37
CA PRO A 348 -37.45 -4.04 8.92
C PRO A 348 -37.45 -2.63 8.32
N ALA A 349 -36.30 -2.11 7.92
CA ALA A 349 -36.23 -0.90 7.11
C ALA A 349 -34.96 -0.88 6.23
N ALA A 350 -35.09 -0.34 5.02
CA ALA A 350 -34.05 -0.25 3.99
C ALA A 350 -32.71 0.32 4.52
N PRO A 351 -31.55 -0.08 3.95
CA PRO A 351 -30.25 0.39 4.40
C PRO A 351 -30.16 1.92 4.29
N ILE A 352 -29.87 2.54 5.43
CA ILE A 352 -29.68 3.97 5.62
C ILE A 352 -28.17 4.24 5.58
N ILE A 353 -27.69 5.09 4.68
CA ILE A 353 -26.28 5.47 4.58
C ILE A 353 -26.09 6.87 5.19
N THR A 354 -25.19 6.97 6.17
CA THR A 354 -24.74 8.20 6.84
C THR A 354 -23.59 8.85 6.08
N ILE A 355 -23.71 10.14 5.78
CA ILE A 355 -22.65 10.94 5.14
C ILE A 355 -21.45 11.19 6.08
N SER A 356 -21.54 10.82 7.36
CA SER A 356 -20.38 10.81 8.27
C SER A 356 -19.29 9.79 7.88
N ASP A 357 -19.61 8.80 7.03
CA ASP A 357 -18.67 7.79 6.55
C ASP A 357 -17.87 8.24 5.30
N ILE A 358 -18.07 9.49 4.86
CA ILE A 358 -17.31 10.12 3.75
C ILE A 358 -16.73 11.43 4.29
N TYR A 359 -15.43 11.42 4.59
CA TYR A 359 -14.71 12.58 5.13
C TYR A 359 -14.78 13.80 4.19
N PHE A 360 -15.62 14.78 4.53
CA PHE A 360 -15.46 16.16 4.05
C PHE A 360 -15.49 17.12 5.24
N HIS A 361 -14.31 17.50 5.73
CA HIS A 361 -14.16 18.63 6.67
C HIS A 361 -14.62 19.95 6.02
N CYS A 362 -15.49 20.66 6.73
CA CYS A 362 -16.08 21.96 6.43
C CYS A 362 -15.25 23.10 7.08
N CYS A 363 -15.01 24.21 6.35
CA CYS A 363 -14.84 25.56 6.91
C CYS A 363 -14.96 26.61 5.79
N LYS A 364 -15.85 27.60 5.96
CA LYS A 364 -16.02 28.79 5.08
C LYS A 364 -14.80 29.73 5.18
N PRO A 365 -14.38 30.40 4.09
CA PRO A 365 -13.77 31.74 4.18
C PRO A 365 -14.86 32.82 4.32
N LYS A 366 -14.53 33.92 5.01
CA LYS A 366 -15.38 35.11 5.19
C LYS A 366 -15.82 35.70 3.83
N LEU A 367 -17.11 35.98 3.69
CA LEU A 367 -17.67 36.78 2.60
C LEU A 367 -17.43 38.26 2.89
N GLU A 368 -16.70 38.93 2.00
CA GLU A 368 -16.87 40.37 1.78
C GLU A 368 -18.11 40.58 0.90
N GLU A 369 -18.96 41.50 1.33
CA GLU A 369 -20.23 41.84 0.68
C GLU A 369 -19.99 42.45 -0.70
N SER A 370 -20.61 41.89 -1.74
CA SER A 370 -21.11 42.69 -2.84
C SER A 370 -22.34 42.06 -3.47
N ASN A 371 -23.34 42.92 -3.62
CA ASN A 371 -24.72 42.69 -4.02
C ASN A 371 -24.86 41.92 -5.33
N MET A 372 -25.74 40.92 -5.36
CA MET A 372 -26.66 40.73 -6.48
C MET A 372 -27.90 39.94 -6.04
N GLU A 373 -29.01 40.38 -6.61
CA GLU A 373 -30.37 40.26 -6.11
C GLU A 373 -30.92 38.83 -6.10
N THR A 374 -31.73 38.56 -5.07
CA THR A 374 -32.55 37.38 -4.91
C THR A 374 -33.68 37.34 -5.93
N GLU A 375 -33.63 36.40 -6.87
CA GLU A 375 -34.84 35.83 -7.47
C GLU A 375 -35.10 34.45 -6.87
N LYS A 376 -36.19 34.37 -6.11
CA LYS A 376 -36.81 33.14 -5.64
C LYS A 376 -37.46 32.44 -6.82
N SER A 377 -36.95 31.27 -7.21
CA SER A 377 -37.75 30.28 -7.95
C SER A 377 -37.97 29.05 -7.06
N GLU A 378 -39.15 29.03 -6.42
CA GLU A 378 -39.76 27.83 -5.87
C GLU A 378 -40.04 26.84 -7.00
N GLY A 379 -39.53 25.61 -6.84
CA GLY A 379 -39.68 24.52 -7.79
C GLY A 379 -38.52 23.55 -7.66
N HIS A 380 -38.46 22.77 -6.58
CA HIS A 380 -37.51 21.66 -6.50
C HIS A 380 -37.96 20.54 -7.46
N SER A 381 -37.64 20.69 -8.74
CA SER A 381 -37.61 19.57 -9.67
C SER A 381 -36.49 18.64 -9.20
N ASN A 382 -36.85 17.44 -8.76
CA ASN A 382 -35.88 16.41 -8.38
C ASN A 382 -35.12 15.83 -9.58
N GLU A 383 -35.29 16.40 -10.79
CA GLU A 383 -34.76 15.91 -12.06
C GLU A 383 -33.81 16.95 -12.67
N GLY A 384 -32.56 16.55 -12.89
CA GLY A 384 -31.56 17.24 -13.74
C GLY A 384 -31.07 18.63 -13.30
N GLY A 385 -29.76 18.81 -13.16
CA GLY A 385 -29.14 20.13 -12.97
C GLY A 385 -27.62 20.07 -12.80
N VAL A 386 -26.99 21.19 -12.47
CA VAL A 386 -25.54 21.26 -12.21
C VAL A 386 -25.28 21.36 -10.71
N PHE A 387 -24.47 20.44 -10.19
CA PHE A 387 -23.93 20.48 -8.84
C PHE A 387 -22.58 21.19 -8.87
N LYS A 388 -22.38 22.15 -7.97
CA LYS A 388 -21.09 22.83 -7.79
C LYS A 388 -20.62 22.70 -6.35
N CYS A 389 -19.50 22.03 -6.13
CA CYS A 389 -18.88 21.88 -4.82
C CYS A 389 -18.21 23.18 -4.41
N SER A 390 -18.63 23.77 -3.29
CA SER A 390 -18.04 24.99 -2.76
C SER A 390 -16.62 24.82 -2.20
N LYS A 391 -16.12 23.58 -2.04
CA LYS A 391 -14.81 23.28 -1.45
C LYS A 391 -13.71 23.06 -2.49
N CYS A 392 -13.99 22.21 -3.48
CA CYS A 392 -13.03 21.87 -4.53
C CYS A 392 -13.38 22.48 -5.89
N GLY A 393 -14.52 23.17 -6.02
CA GLY A 393 -14.97 23.73 -7.29
C GLY A 393 -15.50 22.70 -8.29
N LEU A 394 -15.60 21.41 -7.90
CA LEU A 394 -16.16 20.35 -8.76
C LEU A 394 -17.52 20.79 -9.27
N GLU A 395 -17.66 20.83 -10.59
CA GLU A 395 -18.90 21.21 -11.27
C GLU A 395 -19.33 20.07 -12.17
N GLU A 396 -20.44 19.41 -11.83
CA GLU A 396 -20.90 18.20 -12.52
C GLU A 396 -22.41 18.14 -12.64
N HIS A 397 -22.91 17.54 -13.71
CA HIS A 397 -24.34 17.41 -13.93
C HIS A 397 -24.93 16.27 -13.09
N TYR A 398 -25.89 16.57 -12.21
CA TYR A 398 -26.64 15.56 -11.48
C TYR A 398 -27.91 15.17 -12.24
N MET A 399 -28.29 13.89 -12.15
CA MET A 399 -29.53 13.38 -12.74
C MET A 399 -30.70 13.47 -11.78
N TYR A 400 -30.44 13.36 -10.48
CA TYR A 400 -31.47 13.39 -9.46
C TYR A 400 -30.97 14.11 -8.20
N LYS A 401 -31.84 14.93 -7.60
CA LYS A 401 -31.63 15.50 -6.27
C LYS A 401 -32.69 14.94 -5.33
N GLY A 402 -32.26 14.39 -4.19
CA GLY A 402 -33.18 13.95 -3.14
C GLY A 402 -32.74 12.70 -2.40
N LYS A 403 -33.59 12.23 -1.49
CA LYS A 403 -33.25 11.12 -0.57
C LYS A 403 -33.46 9.73 -1.17
N LYS A 404 -34.22 9.60 -2.26
CA LYS A 404 -34.61 8.30 -2.82
C LYS A 404 -34.39 8.28 -4.33
N PRO A 405 -33.14 8.04 -4.79
CA PRO A 405 -32.83 8.06 -6.20
C PRO A 405 -33.65 7.00 -6.95
N PRO A 406 -34.34 7.36 -8.06
CA PRO A 406 -35.27 6.46 -8.76
C PRO A 406 -34.58 5.22 -9.36
N PHE A 407 -33.28 5.34 -9.67
CA PHE A 407 -32.43 4.24 -10.16
C PHE A 407 -31.85 3.36 -9.04
N ALA A 408 -31.94 3.79 -7.78
CA ALA A 408 -31.41 3.08 -6.60
C ALA A 408 -32.54 2.74 -5.60
N LYS A 409 -33.61 2.07 -6.06
CA LYS A 409 -34.85 1.82 -5.31
C LYS A 409 -34.71 1.13 -3.93
N LYS A 410 -33.54 0.57 -3.61
CA LYS A 410 -33.25 -0.10 -2.33
C LYS A 410 -32.47 0.76 -1.34
N ILE A 411 -32.13 2.00 -1.69
CA ILE A 411 -31.30 2.90 -0.88
C ILE A 411 -32.08 4.15 -0.54
N VAL A 412 -31.99 4.58 0.72
CA VAL A 412 -32.52 5.87 1.19
C VAL A 412 -31.36 6.66 1.79
N LEU A 413 -31.07 7.81 1.19
CA LEU A 413 -30.04 8.74 1.66
C LEU A 413 -30.60 9.56 2.83
N LEU A 414 -29.74 9.84 3.81
CA LEU A 414 -30.15 10.60 5.00
C LEU A 414 -30.38 12.08 4.71
N GLU A 415 -29.65 12.62 3.75
CA GLU A 415 -29.70 14.02 3.33
C GLU A 415 -30.20 14.12 1.89
N GLU A 416 -30.66 15.31 1.51
CA GLU A 416 -30.90 15.59 0.10
C GLU A 416 -29.55 15.64 -0.60
N SER A 417 -29.34 14.69 -1.51
CA SER A 417 -28.07 14.51 -2.20
C SER A 417 -28.24 14.64 -3.69
N TYR A 418 -27.18 15.11 -4.34
CA TYR A 418 -27.04 15.21 -5.78
C TYR A 418 -26.42 13.91 -6.29
N VAL A 419 -27.13 13.25 -7.20
CA VAL A 419 -26.80 11.90 -7.63
C VAL A 419 -26.80 11.80 -9.15
N ILE A 420 -25.79 11.12 -9.70
CA ILE A 420 -25.69 10.78 -11.12
C ILE A 420 -25.66 9.25 -11.26
N LYS A 421 -26.25 8.70 -12.32
CA LYS A 421 -25.99 7.30 -12.69
C LYS A 421 -24.51 7.19 -13.06
N ASP A 422 -23.82 6.17 -12.57
CA ASP A 422 -22.41 6.00 -12.90
C ASP A 422 -22.27 5.82 -14.43
N PRO A 423 -21.59 6.76 -15.12
CA PRO A 423 -21.46 6.71 -16.58
C PRO A 423 -20.51 5.60 -17.06
N PHE A 424 -19.73 5.01 -16.15
CA PHE A 424 -18.75 3.97 -16.44
C PHE A 424 -19.23 2.56 -16.12
N SER A 425 -20.39 2.42 -15.45
CA SER A 425 -20.95 1.10 -15.17
C SER A 425 -21.60 0.46 -16.41
N PRO A 426 -21.51 -0.87 -16.56
CA PRO A 426 -22.22 -1.59 -17.62
C PRO A 426 -23.73 -1.29 -17.60
N PRO A 427 -24.44 -1.30 -18.75
CA PRO A 427 -25.85 -0.88 -18.84
C PRO A 427 -26.82 -1.59 -17.87
N ASN A 428 -26.45 -2.80 -17.45
CA ASN A 428 -27.25 -3.67 -16.59
C ASN A 428 -26.92 -3.52 -15.08
N GLU A 429 -25.86 -2.79 -14.73
CA GLU A 429 -25.52 -2.49 -13.33
C GLU A 429 -26.15 -1.17 -12.91
N LYS A 430 -26.92 -1.21 -11.81
CA LYS A 430 -27.60 -0.03 -11.24
C LYS A 430 -26.70 0.64 -10.21
N GLN A 431 -25.53 1.07 -10.66
CA GLN A 431 -24.60 1.86 -9.85
C GLN A 431 -24.86 3.36 -10.07
N PHE A 432 -24.54 4.14 -9.06
CA PHE A 432 -24.70 5.58 -9.05
C PHE A 432 -23.60 6.22 -8.23
N LEU A 433 -23.27 7.46 -8.57
CA LEU A 433 -22.30 8.27 -7.87
C LEU A 433 -23.02 9.38 -7.11
N LEU A 434 -22.59 9.61 -5.88
CA LEU A 434 -23.04 10.72 -5.05
C LEU A 434 -22.07 11.88 -5.23
N LEU A 435 -22.54 12.98 -5.82
CA LEU A 435 -21.71 14.16 -6.09
C LEU A 435 -21.55 15.04 -4.82
N GLY A 436 -22.58 15.06 -3.98
CA GLY A 436 -22.58 15.81 -2.72
C GLY A 436 -23.97 15.90 -2.09
N SER A 437 -24.11 16.63 -1.00
CA SER A 437 -25.39 16.95 -0.35
C SER A 437 -25.49 18.44 0.01
N ASP A 438 -26.71 18.90 0.26
CA ASP A 438 -26.92 20.22 0.86
C ASP A 438 -26.48 20.19 2.33
N CYS A 439 -25.54 21.06 2.69
CA CYS A 439 -24.99 21.11 4.04
C CYS A 439 -26.04 21.62 5.05
N ARG A 440 -26.58 20.71 5.87
CA ARG A 440 -27.58 21.03 6.90
C ARG A 440 -27.10 22.02 7.97
N VAL A 441 -25.80 22.08 8.22
CA VAL A 441 -25.20 23.06 9.16
C VAL A 441 -25.30 24.47 8.57
N CYS A 442 -25.11 24.61 7.26
CA CYS A 442 -25.24 25.89 6.56
C CYS A 442 -26.71 26.30 6.34
N SER A 443 -27.63 25.34 6.28
CA SER A 443 -29.07 25.61 6.09
C SER A 443 -29.78 26.09 7.37
N ASN A 444 -29.21 25.83 8.54
CA ASN A 444 -29.77 26.18 9.86
C ASN A 444 -29.08 27.39 10.52
N MET A 445 -28.22 28.11 9.80
CA MET A 445 -27.52 29.32 10.27
C MET A 445 -28.10 30.58 9.67
#